data_AF-A0A3E0HU01-F1
#
_entry.id   AF-A0A3E0HU01-F1
#
_cell.length_a   1.000
_cell.length_b   1.000
_cell.length_c   1.000
_cell.angle_alpha   90.00
_cell.angle_beta   90.00
_cell.angle_gamma   90.00
#
_symmetry.space_group_name_H-M   'P 1'
#
loop_
_entity.id
_entity.type
_entity.pdbx_description
1 polymer ?
#
loop_
_entity_poly.entity_id
_entity_poly.type
_entity_poly.pdbx_seq_one_letter_code
_entity_poly.pdbx_strand_id
1 'polypeptide(L)' 'MGFVVSKAVGNSVVRHRVSRRLRHQMAERLGQLPAGTAMVVRALAPAATATSAELGRDLDAALRRLGLTGGAS' A
#
# COMPACT_ATOMS: atom_id res chain seq x y z
N MET A 1 2.74 5.37 -9.21
CA MET A 1 2.36 4.35 -8.21
C MET A 1 1.34 3.39 -8.81
N GLY A 2 1.51 2.08 -8.62
CA GLY A 2 0.56 1.05 -9.07
C GLY A 2 0.07 0.18 -7.92
N PHE A 3 -1.13 -0.40 -8.07
CA PHE A 3 -1.68 -1.39 -7.14
C PHE A 3 -2.02 -2.67 -7.91
N VAL A 4 -1.48 -3.79 -7.44
CA VAL A 4 -1.78 -5.12 -7.98
C VAL A 4 -2.60 -5.88 -6.94
N VAL A 5 -3.86 -6.15 -7.26
CA VAL A 5 -4.76 -6.90 -6.37
C VAL A 5 -5.14 -8.20 -7.06
N SER A 6 -4.59 -9.31 -6.56
CA SER A 6 -4.78 -10.63 -7.17
C SER A 6 -6.20 -11.17 -6.98
N LYS A 7 -6.59 -12.18 -7.78
CA LYS A 7 -7.87 -12.89 -7.65
C LYS A 7 -8.07 -13.51 -6.25
N ALA A 8 -6.98 -13.90 -5.59
CA ALA A 8 -7.01 -14.49 -4.24
C ALA A 8 -7.54 -13.52 -3.16
N VAL A 9 -7.55 -12.21 -3.43
CA VAL A 9 -8.12 -11.21 -2.51
C VAL A 9 -9.66 -11.20 -2.54
N GLY A 10 -10.26 -11.69 -3.63
CA GLY A 10 -11.70 -11.81 -3.75
C GLY A 10 -12.28 -11.26 -5.06
N ASN A 11 -13.59 -11.04 -5.04
CA ASN A 11 -14.34 -10.52 -6.17
C ASN A 11 -13.96 -9.06 -6.50
N SER A 12 -14.43 -8.55 -7.64
CA SER A 12 -14.08 -7.21 -8.11
C SER A 12 -14.42 -6.09 -7.12
N VAL A 13 -15.52 -6.23 -6.37
CA VAL A 13 -15.94 -5.24 -5.36
C VAL A 13 -14.94 -5.19 -4.21
N VAL A 14 -14.57 -6.35 -3.67
CA VAL A 14 -13.55 -6.45 -2.62
C VAL A 14 -12.21 -5.91 -3.13
N ARG A 15 -11.79 -6.29 -4.34
CA ARG A 15 -10.53 -5.81 -4.91
C ARG A 15 -10.51 -4.29 -5.11
N HIS A 16 -11.59 -3.70 -5.63
CA HIS A 16 -11.70 -2.25 -5.80
C HIS A 16 -11.70 -1.52 -4.46
N ARG A 17 -12.37 -2.07 -3.44
CA ARG A 17 -12.34 -1.53 -2.08
C ARG A 17 -10.92 -1.52 -1.52
N VAL A 18 -10.19 -2.63 -1.66
CA VAL A 18 -8.79 -2.74 -1.23
C VAL A 18 -7.91 -1.73 -1.98
N SER A 19 -7.99 -1.65 -3.31
CA SER A 19 -7.25 -0.64 -4.09
C SER A 19 -7.55 0.79 -3.64
N ARG A 20 -8.81 1.12 -3.36
CA ARG A 20 -9.21 2.45 -2.87
C ARG A 20 -8.61 2.74 -1.50
N ARG A 21 -8.67 1.78 -0.57
CA ARG A 21 -8.08 1.92 0.77
C ARG A 21 -6.57 2.09 0.71
N LEU A 22 -5.88 1.24 -0.07
CA LEU A 22 -4.43 1.31 -0.25
C LEU A 22 -4.00 2.65 -0.88
N ARG A 23 -4.76 3.16 -1.86
CA ARG A 23 -4.50 4.49 -2.42
C ARG A 23 -4.61 5.58 -1.37
N HIS A 24 -5.64 5.54 -0.52
CA HIS A 24 -5.79 6.52 0.55
C HIS A 24 -4.63 6.46 1.55
N GLN A 25 -4.26 5.26 2.00
CA GLN A 25 -3.13 5.09 2.93
C GLN A 25 -1.82 5.58 2.32
N MET A 26 -1.57 5.29 1.04
CA MET A 26 -0.37 5.73 0.36
C MET A 26 -0.34 7.25 0.16
N ALA A 27 -1.48 7.91 -0.05
CA ALA A 27 -1.55 9.35 -0.30
C ALA A 27 -0.86 10.17 0.81
N GLU A 28 -1.03 9.76 2.07
CA GLU A 28 -0.41 10.37 3.25
C GLU A 28 1.12 10.19 3.30
N ARG A 29 1.66 9.22 2.55
CA ARG A 29 3.08 8.83 2.55
C ARG A 29 3.83 9.25 1.30
N LEU A 30 3.11 9.60 0.22
CA LEU A 30 3.71 10.00 -1.07
C LEU A 30 4.75 11.11 -0.91
N GLY A 31 4.49 12.09 -0.05
CA GLY A 31 5.39 13.22 0.18
C GLY A 31 6.71 12.86 0.88
N GLN A 32 6.81 11.66 1.46
CA GLN A 32 8.02 11.18 2.12
C GLN A 32 8.92 10.37 1.19
N LEU A 33 8.43 10.02 -0.01
CA LEU A 33 9.18 9.22 -0.96
C LEU A 33 10.09 10.11 -1.81
N PRO A 34 11.30 9.65 -2.15
CA PRO A 34 12.18 10.36 -3.08
C PRO A 34 11.48 10.63 -4.42
N ALA A 35 11.71 11.80 -5.00
CA ALA A 35 11.20 12.16 -6.31
C ALA A 35 11.68 11.14 -7.37
N GLY A 36 10.80 10.80 -8.32
CA GLY A 36 11.09 9.80 -9.35
C GLY A 36 10.93 8.34 -8.92
N THR A 37 10.55 8.06 -7.67
CA THR A 37 10.29 6.69 -7.21
C THR A 37 9.10 6.06 -7.93
N ALA A 38 9.34 4.95 -8.63
CA ALA A 38 8.29 4.09 -9.16
C ALA A 38 7.99 2.94 -8.18
N MET A 39 6.77 2.88 -7.65
CA MET A 39 6.37 1.86 -6.67
C MET A 39 5.12 1.10 -7.10
N VAL A 40 5.13 -0.21 -6.84
CA VAL A 40 3.97 -1.10 -6.98
C VAL A 40 3.67 -1.77 -5.65
N VAL A 41 2.42 -1.69 -5.20
CA VAL A 41 1.95 -2.37 -3.99
C VAL A 41 1.13 -3.59 -4.40
N ARG A 42 1.54 -4.77 -3.94
CA ARG A 42 0.79 -6.02 -4.17
C ARG A 42 -0.05 -6.37 -2.95
N ALA A 43 -1.36 -6.45 -3.14
CA ALA A 43 -2.28 -6.93 -2.12
C ALA A 43 -2.35 -8.47 -2.12
N LEU A 44 -2.08 -9.07 -0.96
CA LEU A 44 -2.23 -10.50 -0.71
C LEU A 44 -3.63 -10.81 -0.16
N ALA A 45 -4.01 -12.10 -0.11
CA ALA A 45 -5.35 -12.53 0.32
C ALA A 45 -5.81 -11.91 1.67
N PRO A 46 -4.95 -11.75 2.70
CA PRO A 46 -5.34 -11.11 3.97
C PRO A 46 -5.81 -9.65 3.84
N ALA A 47 -5.43 -8.95 2.77
CA ALA A 47 -5.86 -7.56 2.55
C ALA A 47 -7.38 -7.43 2.35
N ALA A 48 -8.08 -8.52 2.04
CA ALA A 48 -9.53 -8.55 1.83
C ALA A 48 -10.30 -8.15 3.10
N THR A 49 -9.81 -8.57 4.27
CA THR A 49 -10.45 -8.38 5.57
C THR A 49 -9.72 -7.39 6.46
N ALA A 50 -8.50 -6.99 6.09
CA ALA A 50 -7.74 -5.99 6.81
C ALA A 50 -8.49 -4.64 6.92
N THR A 51 -8.39 -4.05 8.09
CA THR A 51 -8.80 -2.68 8.37
C THR A 51 -7.85 -1.69 7.69
N SER A 52 -8.29 -0.45 7.49
CA SER A 52 -7.42 0.59 6.92
C SER A 52 -6.18 0.82 7.79
N ALA A 53 -6.31 0.73 9.11
CA ALA A 53 -5.20 0.88 10.05
C ALA A 53 -4.18 -0.27 9.96
N GLU A 54 -4.63 -1.51 9.76
CA GLU A 54 -3.73 -2.64 9.48
C GLU A 54 -2.98 -2.46 8.17
N LEU A 55 -3.70 -2.09 7.10
CA LEU A 55 -3.08 -1.82 5.80
C LEU A 55 -2.05 -0.68 5.88
N GLY A 56 -2.33 0.38 6.64
CA GLY A 56 -1.38 1.47 6.89
C GLY A 56 -0.12 0.99 7.60
N ARG A 57 -0.28 0.21 8.68
CA ARG A 57 0.86 -0.37 9.41
C ARG A 57 1.72 -1.28 8.54
N ASP A 58 1.10 -2.11 7.71
CA ASP A 58 1.82 -3.01 6.80
C ASP A 58 2.60 -2.20 5.75
N LEU A 59 2.01 -1.12 5.22
CA LEU A 59 2.70 -0.21 4.31
C LEU A 59 3.90 0.47 5.00
N ASP A 60 3.73 0.98 6.22
CA ASP A 60 4.82 1.61 6.98
C ASP A 60 5.97 0.64 7.26
N ALA A 61 5.64 -0.60 7.61
CA ALA A 61 6.64 -1.66 7.80
C ALA A 61 7.39 -1.94 6.49
N ALA A 62 6.69 -2.04 5.36
CA ALA A 62 7.29 -2.27 4.05
C ALA A 62 8.18 -1.09 3.62
N LEU A 63 7.71 0.15 3.76
CA LEU A 63 8.47 1.35 3.40
C LEU A 63 9.74 1.51 4.24
N ARG A 64 9.65 1.25 5.56
CA ARG A 64 10.84 1.23 6.44
C ARG A 64 11.84 0.17 6.02
N ARG A 65 11.38 -1.03 5.67
CA ARG A 65 12.24 -2.11 5.19
C ARG A 65 12.96 -1.75 3.89
N LEU A 66 12.34 -0.95 3.04
CA LEU A 66 12.94 -0.43 1.81
C LEU A 66 13.84 0.80 2.03
N GLY A 67 13.92 1.33 3.25
CA GLY A 67 14.65 2.56 3.56
C GLY A 67 14.03 3.83 2.97
N LEU A 68 12.75 3.77 2.57
CA LEU A 68 12.08 4.85 1.84
C LEU A 68 11.39 5.88 2.74
N THR A 69 11.23 5.59 4.02
CA THR A 69 10.67 6.52 5.02
C THR A 69 11.75 7.21 5.86
N GLY A 70 12.99 7.25 5.36
CA GLY A 70 14.08 7.99 5.96
C GLY A 70 14.23 9.37 5.30
N GLY A 71 13.72 10.40 5.96
CA GLY A 71 14.26 11.74 5.78
C GLY A 71 15.62 11.84 6.48
N ALA A 72 16.64 12.22 5.71
CA ALA A 72 17.97 12.71 6.09
C ALA A 72 18.93 11.75 6.82
N SER A 73 19.92 11.26 6.07
CA SER A 73 21.33 11.52 6.39
C SER A 73 22.04 11.91 5.10
#